data_AF-A0A540WHK9-F1
#
_entry.id   AF-A0A540WHK9-F1
#
_cell.length_a   1.000
_cell.length_b   1.000
_cell.length_c   1.000
_cell.angle_alpha   90.00
_cell.angle_beta   90.00
_cell.angle_gamma   90.00
#
_symmetry.space_group_name_H-M   'P 1'
#
loop_
_entity.id
_entity.type
_entity.pdbx_description
1 polymer ?
#
loop_
_entity_poly.entity_id
_entity_poly.type
_entity_poly.pdbx_seq_one_letter_code
_entity_poly.pdbx_strand_id
1 'polypeptide(L)'
;MPTTHVVTQGECLLLIARRHGFADFKRLYEHPDNAELREKRPNPNVLYPGDTVVIPEVSPPKNKPNVSTGRAHRFTLKVGERHLRLALKDAEGAPRSGMPYLLTFEQEVIEGSTDDEGFLEAKVPFTVSQVELECEGLSWE
;
A
#
# COMPACT_ATOMS: atom_id res chain seq x y z
N MET A 1 -16.89 17.04 -9.45
CA MET A 1 -17.77 15.88 -9.74
C MET A 1 -17.02 14.61 -9.36
N PRO A 2 -17.68 13.63 -8.71
CA PRO A 2 -17.06 12.34 -8.41
C PRO A 2 -16.65 11.66 -9.72
N THR A 3 -15.46 11.06 -9.71
CA THR A 3 -14.93 10.35 -10.87
C THR A 3 -15.01 8.86 -10.62
N THR A 4 -15.40 8.09 -11.63
CA THR A 4 -15.45 6.63 -11.54
C THR A 4 -14.18 6.04 -12.14
N HIS A 5 -13.43 5.28 -11.35
CA HIS A 5 -12.24 4.56 -11.80
C HIS A 5 -12.54 3.08 -11.97
N VAL A 6 -12.19 2.54 -13.14
CA VAL A 6 -12.30 1.10 -13.41
C VAL A 6 -10.96 0.46 -13.12
N VAL A 7 -10.95 -0.48 -12.19
CA VAL A 7 -9.75 -1.19 -11.73
C VAL A 7 -9.12 -1.93 -12.91
N THR A 8 -7.81 -1.75 -13.06
CA THR A 8 -6.96 -2.50 -13.99
C THR A 8 -6.07 -3.49 -13.25
N GLN A 9 -5.51 -4.46 -13.97
CA GLN A 9 -4.63 -5.47 -13.37
C GLN A 9 -3.42 -4.82 -12.70
N GLY A 10 -3.10 -5.27 -11.49
CA GLY A 10 -2.01 -4.73 -10.68
C GLY A 10 -2.38 -3.51 -9.84
N GLU A 11 -3.63 -3.03 -9.92
CA GLU A 11 -4.10 -1.96 -9.04
C GLU A 11 -4.69 -2.48 -7.73
N CYS A 12 -4.49 -1.70 -6.68
CA CYS A 12 -5.14 -1.87 -5.38
C CYS A 12 -5.78 -0.56 -4.95
N LEU A 13 -6.71 -0.60 -3.98
CA LEU A 13 -7.41 0.59 -3.48
C LEU A 13 -6.45 1.68 -3.01
N LEU A 14 -5.32 1.28 -2.42
CA LEU A 14 -4.28 2.19 -1.97
C LEU A 14 -3.63 2.96 -3.14
N LEU A 15 -3.30 2.26 -4.22
CA LEU A 15 -2.70 2.89 -5.40
C LEU A 15 -3.68 3.88 -6.05
N ILE A 16 -4.95 3.49 -6.16
CA ILE A 16 -6.01 4.34 -6.70
C ILE A 16 -6.19 5.58 -5.81
N ALA A 17 -6.30 5.41 -4.49
CA ALA A 17 -6.40 6.52 -3.54
C ALA A 17 -5.26 7.53 -3.71
N ARG A 18 -4.02 7.05 -3.79
CA ARG A 18 -2.83 7.92 -3.95
C ARG A 18 -2.86 8.69 -5.26
N ARG A 19 -3.22 8.04 -6.38
CA ARG A 19 -3.34 8.69 -7.70
C ARG A 19 -4.35 9.84 -7.69
N HIS A 20 -5.37 9.74 -6.83
CA HIS A 20 -6.41 10.76 -6.70
C HIS A 20 -6.24 11.69 -5.48
N GLY A 21 -5.05 11.73 -4.87
CA GLY A 21 -4.72 12.69 -3.81
C GLY A 21 -5.22 12.31 -2.42
N PHE A 22 -5.59 11.04 -2.20
CA PHE A 22 -5.96 10.50 -0.90
C PHE A 22 -4.78 9.75 -0.27
N ALA A 23 -4.42 10.13 0.96
CA ALA A 23 -3.37 9.45 1.72
C ALA A 23 -3.84 8.14 2.38
N ASP A 24 -5.15 7.90 2.44
CA ASP A 24 -5.77 6.73 3.06
C ASP A 24 -6.83 6.14 2.13
N PHE A 25 -6.68 4.85 1.81
CA PHE A 25 -7.60 4.10 0.97
C PHE A 25 -8.99 3.96 1.60
N LYS A 26 -9.10 4.02 2.94
CA LYS A 26 -10.38 3.93 3.65
C LYS A 26 -11.35 5.02 3.21
N ARG A 27 -10.84 6.19 2.82
CA ARG A 27 -11.69 7.26 2.27
C ARG A 27 -12.41 6.86 0.99
N LEU A 28 -11.83 5.97 0.20
CA LEU A 28 -12.51 5.38 -0.96
C LEU A 28 -13.37 4.20 -0.51
N TYR A 29 -12.79 3.24 0.21
CA TYR A 29 -13.48 2.01 0.59
C TYR A 29 -14.75 2.28 1.39
N GLU A 30 -14.68 3.13 2.41
CA GLU A 30 -15.80 3.42 3.32
C GLU A 30 -16.78 4.44 2.75
N HIS A 31 -16.51 5.01 1.56
CA HIS A 31 -17.40 5.97 0.91
C HIS A 31 -18.77 5.34 0.64
N PRO A 32 -19.90 6.05 0.88
CA PRO A 32 -21.24 5.51 0.65
C PRO A 32 -21.45 5.02 -0.78
N ASP A 33 -20.93 5.74 -1.77
CA ASP A 33 -21.04 5.38 -3.19
C ASP A 33 -20.24 4.11 -3.57
N ASN A 34 -19.38 3.59 -2.67
CA ASN A 34 -18.64 2.34 -2.85
C ASN A 34 -19.23 1.17 -2.02
N ALA A 35 -20.47 1.30 -1.53
CA ALA A 35 -21.13 0.24 -0.77
C ALA A 35 -21.21 -1.09 -1.55
N GLU A 36 -21.59 -1.03 -2.83
CA GLU A 36 -21.67 -2.22 -3.70
C GLU A 36 -20.30 -2.89 -3.88
N LEU A 37 -19.23 -2.09 -4.06
CA LEU A 37 -17.87 -2.60 -4.14
C LEU A 37 -17.48 -3.34 -2.86
N ARG A 38 -17.81 -2.76 -1.70
CA ARG A 38 -17.57 -3.34 -0.38
C ARG A 38 -18.29 -4.66 -0.15
N GLU A 39 -19.54 -4.75 -0.58
CA GLU A 39 -20.31 -5.99 -0.50
C GLU A 39 -19.71 -7.08 -1.40
N LYS A 40 -19.28 -6.69 -2.61
CA LYS A 40 -18.60 -7.60 -3.54
C LYS A 40 -17.21 -8.01 -3.08
N ARG A 41 -16.47 -7.10 -2.42
CA ARG A 41 -15.07 -7.21 -1.98
C ARG A 41 -14.95 -6.85 -0.50
N PRO A 42 -15.37 -7.74 0.42
CA PRO A 42 -15.31 -7.47 1.86
C PRO A 42 -13.87 -7.33 2.38
N ASN A 43 -12.89 -7.88 1.66
CA ASN A 43 -11.47 -7.64 1.89
C ASN A 43 -10.98 -6.49 0.99
N PRO A 44 -10.61 -5.32 1.55
CA PRO A 44 -10.18 -4.15 0.76
C PRO A 44 -8.86 -4.36 0.02
N ASN A 45 -8.09 -5.39 0.38
CA ASN A 45 -6.83 -5.72 -0.30
C ASN A 45 -7.05 -6.52 -1.59
N VAL A 46 -8.29 -6.94 -1.89
CA VAL A 46 -8.61 -7.78 -3.05
C VAL A 46 -9.53 -7.02 -4.00
N LEU A 47 -8.97 -6.52 -5.10
CA LEU A 47 -9.71 -5.99 -6.23
C LEU A 47 -9.48 -6.86 -7.46
N TYR A 48 -10.47 -6.89 -8.35
CA TYR A 48 -10.33 -7.56 -9.64
C TYR A 48 -10.44 -6.54 -10.77
N PRO A 49 -9.75 -6.77 -11.90
CA PRO A 49 -9.93 -5.95 -13.10
C PRO A 49 -11.41 -5.83 -13.48
N GLY A 50 -11.85 -4.61 -13.78
CA GLY A 50 -13.26 -4.30 -14.07
C GLY A 50 -14.12 -3.96 -12.85
N ASP A 51 -13.61 -4.13 -11.62
CA ASP A 51 -14.27 -3.55 -10.44
C ASP A 51 -14.29 -2.02 -10.57
N THR A 52 -15.33 -1.39 -10.04
CA THR A 52 -15.56 0.05 -10.17
C THR A 52 -15.40 0.72 -8.82
N VAL A 53 -14.57 1.77 -8.75
CA VAL A 53 -14.31 2.56 -7.55
C VAL A 53 -14.74 3.99 -7.80
N VAL A 54 -15.71 4.48 -7.03
CA VAL A 54 -16.10 5.88 -7.02
C VAL A 54 -15.08 6.68 -6.21
N ILE A 55 -14.51 7.71 -6.85
CA ILE A 55 -13.55 8.63 -6.24
C ILE A 55 -14.30 9.91 -5.91
N PRO A 56 -14.46 10.24 -4.61
CA PRO A 56 -15.09 11.48 -4.20
C PRO A 56 -14.24 12.68 -4.60
N GLU A 57 -14.87 13.84 -4.70
CA GLU A 57 -14.15 15.08 -4.97
C GLU A 57 -13.23 15.42 -3.78
N VAL A 58 -11.97 15.76 -4.08
CA VAL A 58 -10.99 16.17 -3.06
C VAL A 58 -11.43 17.50 -2.46
N SER A 59 -12.13 17.43 -1.35
CA SER A 59 -12.49 18.63 -0.60
C SER A 59 -11.25 19.22 0.07
N PRO A 60 -11.08 20.55 0.07
CA PRO A 60 -9.99 21.18 0.79
C PRO A 60 -10.01 20.73 2.25
N PRO A 61 -8.84 20.49 2.87
CA PRO A 61 -8.78 20.01 4.24
C PRO A 61 -9.53 20.99 5.15
N LYS A 62 -10.41 20.46 6.01
CA LYS A 62 -11.16 21.26 6.99
C LYS A 62 -10.21 22.07 7.89
N ASN A 63 -9.01 21.54 8.12
CA ASN A 63 -7.97 22.16 8.94
C ASN A 63 -6.90 22.77 8.03
N LYS A 64 -7.16 23.98 7.52
CA LYS A 64 -6.12 24.78 6.86
C LYS A 64 -5.20 25.36 7.94
N PRO A 65 -3.88 25.11 7.90
CA PRO A 65 -2.97 25.73 8.84
C PRO A 65 -2.93 27.24 8.57
N ASN A 66 -3.17 28.05 9.60
CA ASN A 66 -3.04 29.50 9.52
C ASN A 66 -1.56 29.88 9.73
N VAL A 67 -0.84 30.10 8.64
CA VAL A 67 0.61 30.39 8.66
C VAL A 67 0.89 31.76 8.07
N SER A 68 1.89 32.46 8.64
CA SER A 68 2.27 33.80 8.18
C SER A 68 3.07 33.76 6.88
N THR A 69 2.86 34.76 6.03
CA THR A 69 3.66 35.01 4.83
C THR A 69 5.06 35.53 5.20
N GLY A 70 6.05 35.31 4.33
CA GLY A 70 7.43 35.77 4.56
C GLY A 70 8.28 34.90 5.49
N ARG A 71 7.78 33.73 5.91
CA ARG A 71 8.54 32.72 6.68
C ARG A 71 8.51 31.37 5.97
N ALA A 72 9.58 30.61 6.11
CA ALA A 72 9.60 29.20 5.72
C ALA A 72 8.83 28.38 6.76
N HIS A 73 7.94 27.51 6.29
CA HIS A 73 7.19 26.57 7.14
C HIS A 73 7.46 25.15 6.66
N ARG A 74 7.64 24.22 7.61
CA ARG A 74 7.80 22.79 7.31
C ARG A 74 6.47 22.09 7.54
N PHE A 75 5.97 21.42 6.52
CA PHE A 75 4.81 20.55 6.61
C PHE A 75 5.27 19.10 6.48
N THR A 76 4.79 18.24 7.37
CA THR A 76 5.06 16.80 7.33
C THR A 76 3.76 16.08 7.03
N LEU A 77 3.73 15.36 5.91
CA LEU A 77 2.61 14.47 5.59
C LEU A 77 2.77 13.18 6.40
N LYS A 78 1.76 12.83 7.19
CA LYS A 78 1.66 11.49 7.78
C LYS A 78 1.19 10.53 6.69
N VAL A 79 2.11 9.81 6.10
CA VAL A 79 1.81 8.67 5.22
C VAL A 79 1.71 7.41 6.05
N GLY A 80 0.76 6.54 5.73
CA GLY A 80 0.65 5.24 6.38
C GLY A 80 1.69 4.23 5.84
N GLU A 81 1.63 3.02 6.40
CA GLU A 81 2.45 1.87 6.04
C GLU A 81 1.57 0.77 5.44
N ARG A 82 2.09 0.04 4.45
CA ARG A 82 1.46 -1.17 3.92
C ARG A 82 2.18 -2.40 4.44
N HIS A 83 1.43 -3.48 4.62
CA HIS A 83 1.98 -4.79 4.96
C HIS A 83 2.39 -5.49 3.66
N LEU A 84 3.67 -5.75 3.49
CA LEU A 84 4.23 -6.66 2.51
C LEU A 84 4.25 -8.06 3.14
N ARG A 85 3.60 -9.02 2.48
CA ARG A 85 3.64 -10.43 2.87
C ARG A 85 4.03 -11.29 1.67
N LEU A 86 5.16 -11.98 1.78
CA LEU A 86 5.70 -12.85 0.73
C LEU A 86 5.86 -14.26 1.28
N ALA A 87 5.49 -15.28 0.51
CA ALA A 87 5.74 -16.68 0.86
C ALA A 87 6.96 -17.18 0.08
N LEU A 88 8.03 -17.52 0.78
CA LEU A 88 9.20 -18.15 0.20
C LEU A 88 9.06 -19.67 0.28
N LYS A 89 9.06 -20.30 -0.89
CA LYS A 89 8.92 -21.75 -1.06
C LYS A 89 10.01 -22.27 -1.98
N ASP A 90 10.42 -23.51 -1.79
CA ASP A 90 11.32 -24.20 -2.71
C ASP A 90 10.59 -24.64 -4.00
N ALA A 91 11.33 -25.31 -4.89
CA ALA A 91 10.79 -25.78 -6.18
C ALA A 91 9.69 -26.83 -6.01
N GLU A 92 9.67 -27.54 -4.89
CA GLU A 92 8.67 -28.53 -4.53
C GLU A 92 7.46 -27.91 -3.80
N GLY A 93 7.51 -26.60 -3.52
CA GLY A 93 6.46 -25.84 -2.84
C GLY A 93 6.49 -25.93 -1.32
N ALA A 94 7.54 -26.52 -0.74
CA ALA A 94 7.72 -26.58 0.70
C ALA A 94 8.19 -25.22 1.26
N PRO A 95 7.73 -24.84 2.47
CA PRO A 95 8.06 -23.55 3.06
C PRO A 95 9.54 -23.45 3.40
N ARG A 96 10.15 -22.32 3.06
CA ARG A 96 11.52 -22.03 3.49
C ARG A 96 11.50 -21.24 4.79
N SER A 97 11.47 -21.95 5.91
CA SER A 97 11.40 -21.37 7.27
C SER A 97 12.76 -20.89 7.78
N GLY A 98 12.73 -19.88 8.66
CA GLY A 98 13.90 -19.40 9.41
C GLY A 98 14.97 -18.73 8.56
N MET A 99 14.66 -18.40 7.31
CA MET A 99 15.64 -17.81 6.39
C MET A 99 15.84 -16.34 6.71
N PRO A 100 17.08 -15.90 6.97
CA PRO A 100 17.37 -14.48 7.13
C PRO A 100 17.14 -13.75 5.81
N TYR A 101 16.58 -12.56 5.88
CA TYR A 101 16.34 -11.71 4.73
C TYR A 101 16.67 -10.25 5.02
N LEU A 102 16.97 -9.52 3.94
CA LEU A 102 17.06 -8.07 3.90
C LEU A 102 16.04 -7.54 2.89
N LEU A 103 15.23 -6.57 3.31
CA LEU A 103 14.38 -5.79 2.42
C LEU A 103 14.95 -4.38 2.34
N THR A 104 15.43 -4.00 1.16
CA THR A 104 16.02 -2.69 0.90
C THR A 104 15.05 -1.84 0.09
N PHE A 105 14.81 -0.61 0.53
CA PHE A 105 14.05 0.37 -0.23
C PHE A 105 14.48 1.78 0.13
N GLU A 106 14.62 2.63 -0.88
CA GLU A 106 15.10 4.01 -0.73
C GLU A 106 16.45 4.07 0.03
N GLN A 107 16.45 4.45 1.30
CA GLN A 107 17.62 4.51 2.19
C GLN A 107 17.41 3.69 3.47
N GLU A 108 16.38 2.85 3.49
CA GLU A 108 16.01 1.99 4.62
C GLU A 108 16.28 0.52 4.28
N VAL A 109 16.64 -0.23 5.32
CA VAL A 109 16.83 -1.68 5.26
C VAL A 109 16.06 -2.29 6.43
N ILE A 110 15.22 -3.27 6.13
CA ILE A 110 14.53 -4.09 7.13
C ILE A 110 15.17 -5.47 7.13
N GLU A 111 15.67 -5.90 8.28
CA GLU A 111 16.19 -7.24 8.50
C GLU A 111 15.14 -8.12 9.19
N GLY A 112 15.08 -9.39 8.83
CA GLY A 112 14.19 -10.34 9.49
C GLY A 112 14.48 -11.78 9.13
N SER A 113 13.61 -12.68 9.58
CA SER A 113 13.62 -14.09 9.20
C SER A 113 12.23 -14.57 8.80
N THR A 114 12.13 -15.51 7.87
CA THR A 114 10.84 -16.14 7.55
C THR A 114 10.31 -16.96 8.72
N ASP A 115 8.98 -17.04 8.84
CA ASP A 115 8.30 -17.87 9.83
C ASP A 115 8.30 -19.37 9.46
N ASP A 116 7.66 -20.20 10.29
CA ASP A 116 7.57 -21.65 10.08
C ASP A 116 6.83 -22.05 8.80
N GLU A 117 6.01 -21.17 8.25
CA GLU A 117 5.28 -21.36 6.99
C GLU A 117 6.01 -20.71 5.80
N GLY A 118 7.22 -20.18 6.01
CA GLY A 118 8.03 -19.52 5.00
C GLY A 118 7.54 -18.12 4.64
N PHE A 119 6.68 -17.50 5.45
CA PHE A 119 6.26 -16.12 5.23
C PHE A 119 7.29 -15.12 5.75
N LEU A 120 7.51 -14.09 4.94
CA LEU A 120 8.14 -12.84 5.31
C LEU A 120 7.03 -11.78 5.42
N GLU A 121 7.01 -11.06 6.54
CA GLU A 121 6.09 -9.94 6.77
C GLU A 121 6.85 -8.68 7.16
N ALA A 122 6.63 -7.60 6.42
CA ALA A 122 7.26 -6.31 6.69
C ALA A 122 6.29 -5.15 6.47
N LYS A 123 6.46 -4.08 7.24
CA LYS A 123 5.75 -2.82 7.01
C LYS A 123 6.64 -1.92 6.19
N VAL A 124 6.15 -1.47 5.05
CA VAL A 124 6.87 -0.52 4.19
C VAL A 124 6.05 0.76 4.01
N PRO A 125 6.68 1.93 3.92
CA PRO A 125 5.94 3.18 3.70
C PRO A 125 5.09 3.10 2.43
N PHE A 126 3.90 3.72 2.44
CA PHE A 126 3.03 3.77 1.26
C PHE A 126 3.65 4.48 0.05
N THR A 127 4.70 5.26 0.26
CA THR A 127 5.43 5.96 -0.81
C THR A 127 6.24 5.01 -1.66
N VAL A 128 6.73 3.91 -1.08
CA VAL A 128 7.59 2.91 -1.71
C VAL A 128 6.77 2.10 -2.70
N SER A 129 7.21 2.06 -3.96
CA SER A 129 6.60 1.24 -5.01
C SER A 129 7.34 -0.07 -5.28
N GLN A 130 8.60 -0.16 -4.89
CA GLN A 130 9.51 -1.25 -5.21
C GLN A 130 10.45 -1.51 -4.03
N VAL A 131 10.79 -2.76 -3.78
CA VAL A 131 11.71 -3.18 -2.72
C VAL A 131 12.63 -4.24 -3.29
N GLU A 132 13.89 -4.25 -2.88
CA GLU A 132 14.80 -5.35 -3.19
C GLU A 132 14.83 -6.32 -2.01
N LEU A 133 14.52 -7.59 -2.27
CA LEU A 133 14.62 -8.67 -1.30
C LEU A 133 15.93 -9.43 -1.53
N GLU A 134 16.79 -9.48 -0.52
CA GLU A 134 17.93 -10.39 -0.49
C GLU A 134 17.69 -11.50 0.53
N CYS A 135 17.90 -12.76 0.12
CA CYS A 135 17.80 -13.92 1.00
C CYS A 135 18.77 -15.00 0.53
N GLU A 136 19.68 -15.44 1.41
CA GLU A 136 20.70 -16.47 1.13
C GLU A 136 21.54 -16.22 -0.15
N GLY A 137 21.85 -14.97 -0.46
CA GLY A 137 22.64 -14.60 -1.64
C GLY A 137 21.84 -14.61 -2.95
N LEU A 138 20.52 -14.79 -2.89
CA LEU A 138 19.60 -14.52 -4.00
C LEU A 138 18.95 -13.14 -3.80
N SER A 139 18.74 -12.41 -4.90
CA SER A 139 18.06 -11.12 -4.90
C SER A 139 16.86 -11.09 -5.86
N TRP A 140 15.81 -10.38 -5.43
CA TRP A 140 14.57 -10.15 -6.18
C TRP A 140 14.16 -8.68 -6.06
N GLU A 141 13.47 -8.14 -7.07
CA GLU A 141 12.99 -6.75 -7.17
C GLU A 141 11.46 -6.65 -7.31
#